data_AF-A0A8S3UYN9-F1
#
_entry.id   AF-A0A8S3UYN9-F1
#
_cell.length_a   1.000
_cell.length_b   1.000
_cell.length_c   1.000
_cell.angle_alpha   90.00
_cell.angle_beta   90.00
_cell.angle_gamma   90.00
#
_symmetry.space_group_name_H-M   'P 1'
#
loop_
_entity.id
_entity.type
_entity.pdbx_description
1 polymer ?
#
loop_
_entity_poly.entity_id
_entity_poly.type
_entity_poly.pdbx_seq_one_letter_code
_entity_poly.pdbx_strand_id
1 'polypeptide(L)'
;MCLHCVTTKDDFDDPKVKGTEIILMVGGFSASSVLQYAVEKVFSTKTIIIPNNAEYAVLMGAVQFEVNPTITSCLTCIATHGISTTSPFEEGVDPEDKKFINDDGDVMCRGRFKKLVEIGQNIFKFEKFEEQIISPVSSEQQSVAIQFLIH
;
A
#
# COMPACT_ATOMS: atom_id res chain seq x y z
N MET A 1 2.90 -14.61 4.48
CA MET A 1 3.67 -14.41 3.24
C MET A 1 2.95 -13.35 2.42
N CYS A 2 3.60 -12.22 2.09
CA CYS A 2 3.04 -11.24 1.15
C CYS A 2 3.41 -11.70 -0.28
N LEU A 3 2.46 -11.71 -1.21
CA LEU A 3 2.74 -11.97 -2.62
C LEU A 3 3.19 -10.67 -3.30
N HIS A 4 4.25 -10.74 -4.10
CA HIS A 4 4.74 -9.63 -4.89
C HIS A 4 4.47 -9.89 -6.37
N CYS A 5 3.83 -8.94 -7.04
CA CYS A 5 3.68 -8.98 -8.48
C CYS A 5 5.02 -8.63 -9.12
N VAL A 6 5.49 -9.49 -10.02
CA VAL A 6 6.68 -9.25 -10.84
C VAL A 6 6.22 -9.18 -12.29
N THR A 7 6.59 -8.10 -12.96
CA THR A 7 6.23 -7.78 -14.34
C THR A 7 7.44 -7.82 -15.28
N THR A 8 8.63 -7.52 -14.77
CA THR A 8 9.87 -7.50 -15.52
C THR A 8 10.97 -8.27 -14.80
N LYS A 9 12.06 -8.57 -15.51
CA LYS A 9 13.24 -9.21 -14.91
C LYS A 9 13.89 -8.31 -13.86
N ASP A 10 13.89 -7.00 -14.10
CA ASP A 10 14.54 -6.01 -13.24
C ASP A 10 13.84 -5.90 -11.88
N ASP A 11 12.55 -6.28 -11.80
CA ASP A 11 11.81 -6.33 -10.54
C ASP A 11 12.46 -7.32 -9.55
N PHE A 12 13.19 -8.35 -10.00
CA PHE A 12 13.90 -9.29 -9.12
C PHE A 12 15.12 -8.67 -8.41
N ASP A 13 15.56 -7.50 -8.85
CA ASP A 13 16.60 -6.72 -8.16
C ASP A 13 16.01 -5.90 -6.99
N ASP A 14 14.68 -5.77 -6.88
CA ASP A 14 14.03 -5.17 -5.71
C ASP A 14 14.37 -6.00 -4.46
N PRO A 15 14.99 -5.40 -3.43
CA PRO A 15 15.26 -6.06 -2.16
C PRO A 15 14.07 -6.82 -1.56
N LYS A 16 12.83 -6.40 -1.87
CA LYS A 16 11.58 -7.03 -1.38
C LYS A 16 11.31 -8.41 -1.98
N VAL A 17 11.81 -8.69 -3.19
CA VAL A 17 11.64 -9.99 -3.88
C VAL A 17 12.97 -10.73 -4.07
N LYS A 18 14.06 -10.15 -3.57
CA LYS A 18 15.38 -10.79 -3.58
C LYS A 18 15.33 -12.09 -2.77
N GLY A 19 15.68 -13.20 -3.41
CA GLY A 19 15.60 -14.54 -2.81
C GLY A 19 14.26 -15.26 -3.04
N THR A 20 13.37 -14.70 -3.85
CA THR A 20 12.19 -15.44 -4.34
C THR A 20 12.63 -16.60 -5.22
N GLU A 21 12.25 -17.83 -4.86
CA GLU A 21 12.62 -19.05 -5.61
C GLU A 21 11.49 -19.60 -6.49
N ILE A 22 10.26 -19.12 -6.31
CA ILE A 22 9.07 -19.60 -6.98
C ILE A 22 8.40 -18.47 -7.75
N ILE A 23 8.07 -18.72 -9.02
CA ILE A 23 7.24 -17.86 -9.86
C ILE A 23 5.90 -18.55 -10.05
N LEU A 24 4.82 -17.91 -9.61
CA LEU A 24 3.46 -18.40 -9.81
C LEU A 24 2.83 -17.68 -11.01
N MET A 25 2.61 -18.40 -12.11
CA MET A 25 1.97 -17.84 -13.31
C MET A 25 0.46 -18.07 -13.25
N VAL A 26 -0.32 -16.98 -13.20
CA VAL A 26 -1.80 -16.99 -13.11
C VAL A 26 -2.44 -16.25 -14.29
N GLY A 27 -3.73 -16.46 -14.53
CA GLY A 27 -4.47 -15.90 -15.66
C GLY A 27 -4.41 -16.77 -16.92
N GLY A 28 -5.38 -16.61 -17.82
CA GLY A 28 -5.56 -17.51 -18.96
C GLY A 28 -4.37 -17.56 -19.93
N PHE A 29 -3.59 -16.48 -20.04
CA PHE A 29 -2.41 -16.46 -20.90
C PHE A 29 -1.24 -17.30 -20.35
N SER A 30 -1.27 -17.65 -19.06
CA SER A 30 -0.26 -18.53 -18.43
C SER A 30 -0.29 -19.96 -18.99
N ALA A 31 -1.36 -20.37 -19.69
CA ALA A 31 -1.42 -21.64 -20.40
C ALA A 31 -0.68 -21.64 -21.76
N SER A 32 -0.20 -20.49 -22.23
CA SER A 32 0.53 -20.38 -23.50
C SER A 32 1.91 -21.02 -23.41
N SER A 33 2.17 -22.03 -24.25
CA SER A 33 3.48 -22.68 -24.34
C SER A 33 4.61 -21.72 -24.72
N VAL A 34 4.32 -20.72 -25.55
CA VAL A 34 5.28 -19.68 -25.94
C VAL A 34 5.67 -18.82 -24.73
N LEU A 35 4.68 -18.45 -23.90
CA LEU A 35 4.94 -17.67 -22.69
C LEU A 35 5.73 -18.50 -21.68
N GLN A 36 5.31 -19.74 -21.43
CA GLN A 36 5.99 -20.64 -20.49
C GLN A 36 7.47 -20.81 -20.88
N TYR A 37 7.73 -21.12 -22.16
CA TYR A 37 9.10 -21.23 -22.67
C TYR A 37 9.91 -19.94 -22.49
N ALA A 38 9.31 -18.77 -22.75
CA ALA A 38 9.98 -17.49 -22.59
C ALA A 38 10.33 -17.21 -21.12
N VAL A 39 9.40 -17.47 -20.19
CA VAL A 39 9.60 -17.28 -18.74
C VAL A 39 10.65 -18.27 -18.22
N GLU A 40 10.57 -19.54 -18.59
CA GLU A 40 11.58 -20.57 -18.24
C GLU A 40 12.98 -20.20 -18.72
N LYS A 41 13.10 -19.66 -19.93
CA LYS A 41 14.38 -19.24 -20.49
C LYS A 41 14.96 -18.03 -19.75
N VAL A 42 14.13 -17.06 -19.35
CA VAL A 42 14.57 -15.85 -18.65
C VAL A 42 14.89 -16.14 -17.18
N PHE A 43 14.11 -17.02 -16.54
CA PHE A 43 14.17 -17.36 -15.12
C PHE A 43 14.56 -18.82 -14.89
N SER A 44 15.59 -19.29 -15.59
CA SER A 44 16.01 -20.71 -15.58
C SER A 44 16.46 -21.25 -14.22
N THR A 45 16.73 -20.36 -13.26
CA THR A 45 17.12 -20.71 -11.89
C THR A 45 15.93 -20.78 -10.93
N LYS A 46 14.73 -20.43 -11.38
CA LYS A 46 13.52 -20.33 -10.55
C LYS A 46 12.55 -21.47 -10.85
N THR A 47 11.79 -21.86 -9.84
CA THR A 47 10.72 -22.85 -9.98
C THR A 47 9.47 -22.16 -10.50
N ILE A 48 9.01 -22.54 -11.68
CA ILE A 48 7.77 -21.99 -12.26
C ILE A 48 6.61 -22.93 -11.91
N ILE A 49 5.56 -22.38 -11.31
CA ILE A 49 4.33 -23.09 -10.95
C ILE A 49 3.17 -22.46 -11.71
N ILE A 50 2.39 -23.31 -12.37
CA ILE A 50 1.17 -22.92 -13.07
C ILE A 50 0.03 -23.70 -12.42
N PRO A 51 -0.91 -23.03 -11.72
CA PRO A 51 -2.04 -23.70 -11.10
C PRO A 51 -2.92 -24.42 -12.14
N ASN A 52 -3.57 -25.50 -11.70
CA ASN A 52 -4.65 -26.09 -12.47
C ASN A 52 -5.77 -25.06 -12.64
N ASN A 53 -6.20 -24.84 -13.88
CA ASN A 53 -7.12 -23.78 -14.27
C ASN A 53 -6.59 -22.38 -13.86
N ALA A 54 -5.40 -22.02 -14.35
CA ALA A 54 -4.76 -20.72 -14.09
C ALA A 54 -5.68 -19.53 -14.40
N GLU A 55 -6.63 -19.67 -15.32
CA GLU A 55 -7.68 -18.70 -15.65
C GLU A 55 -8.62 -18.39 -14.48
N TYR A 56 -8.84 -19.31 -13.55
CA TYR A 56 -9.68 -19.13 -12.35
C TYR A 56 -8.88 -19.00 -11.07
N ALA A 57 -7.55 -19.14 -11.10
CA ALA A 57 -6.70 -19.16 -9.90
C ALA A 57 -6.91 -17.93 -9.00
N VAL A 58 -7.06 -16.74 -9.60
CA VAL A 58 -7.32 -15.49 -8.86
C VAL A 58 -8.71 -15.51 -8.20
N LEU A 59 -9.74 -15.94 -8.92
CA LEU A 59 -11.10 -16.05 -8.40
C LEU A 59 -11.17 -17.06 -7.26
N MET A 60 -10.57 -18.23 -7.44
CA MET A 60 -10.52 -19.27 -6.41
C MET A 60 -9.78 -18.79 -5.15
N GLY A 61 -8.67 -18.06 -5.33
CA GLY A 61 -7.95 -17.41 -4.23
C GLY A 61 -8.81 -16.39 -3.48
N ALA A 62 -9.60 -15.58 -4.20
CA ALA A 62 -10.52 -14.61 -3.59
C ALA A 62 -11.63 -15.30 -2.77
N VAL A 63 -12.24 -16.35 -3.31
CA VAL A 63 -13.26 -17.14 -2.58
C VAL A 63 -12.66 -17.78 -1.33
N GLN A 64 -11.46 -18.38 -1.45
CA GLN A 64 -10.78 -18.96 -0.29
C GLN A 64 -10.43 -17.92 0.77
N PHE A 65 -10.03 -16.71 0.35
CA PHE A 65 -9.75 -15.61 1.26
C PHE A 65 -10.99 -15.14 2.02
N GLU A 66 -12.16 -15.13 1.38
CA GLU A 66 -13.42 -14.80 2.05
C GLU A 66 -13.83 -15.88 3.05
N VAL A 67 -13.70 -17.16 2.66
CA VAL A 67 -14.00 -18.31 3.54
C VAL A 67 -13.05 -18.38 4.73
N ASN A 68 -11.77 -18.09 4.52
CA ASN A 68 -10.78 -18.05 5.59
C ASN A 68 -9.85 -16.83 5.44
N PRO A 69 -10.21 -15.69 6.06
CA PRO A 69 -9.44 -14.46 5.99
C PRO A 69 -8.06 -14.52 6.63
N THR A 70 -7.75 -15.56 7.42
CA THR A 70 -6.44 -15.76 8.06
C THR A 70 -5.36 -16.24 7.08
N ILE A 71 -5.75 -16.65 5.87
CA ILE A 71 -4.83 -17.13 4.83
C ILE A 71 -3.88 -16.02 4.35
N THR A 72 -4.31 -14.76 4.35
CA THR A 72 -3.44 -13.63 3.96
C THR A 72 -2.89 -12.95 5.19
N SER A 73 -1.56 -12.94 5.31
CA SER A 73 -0.91 -12.27 6.44
C SER A 73 -0.81 -10.76 6.27
N CYS A 74 -0.78 -10.25 5.03
CA CYS A 74 -0.37 -8.88 4.74
C CYS A 74 -0.90 -8.37 3.40
N LEU A 75 -1.19 -7.07 3.34
CA LEU A 75 -1.48 -6.31 2.14
C LEU A 75 -0.44 -5.20 1.97
N THR A 76 0.14 -5.05 0.78
CA THR A 76 1.03 -3.92 0.50
C THR A 76 0.23 -2.75 -0.06
N CYS A 77 0.35 -1.56 0.55
CA CYS A 77 -0.33 -0.36 0.07
C CYS A 77 0.19 0.09 -1.28
N ILE A 78 -0.72 0.39 -2.20
CA ILE A 78 -0.40 0.82 -3.57
C ILE A 78 -0.32 2.34 -3.72
N ALA A 79 -0.73 3.09 -2.69
CA ALA A 79 -0.70 4.54 -2.64
C ALA A 79 -0.49 5.01 -1.20
N THR A 80 -0.03 6.25 -1.03
CA THR A 80 0.07 6.87 0.29
C THR A 80 -1.29 7.45 0.64
N HIS A 81 -1.88 6.94 1.72
CA HIS A 81 -3.15 7.43 2.24
C HIS A 81 -2.89 8.36 3.41
N GLY A 82 -3.57 9.50 3.44
CA GLY A 82 -3.44 10.46 4.51
C GLY A 82 -4.66 11.34 4.66
N ILE A 83 -4.56 12.29 5.58
CA ILE A 83 -5.58 13.30 5.82
C ILE A 83 -4.97 14.69 5.77
N SER A 84 -5.79 15.67 5.39
CA SER A 84 -5.46 17.09 5.50
C SER A 84 -5.67 17.53 6.95
N THR A 85 -4.62 17.99 7.61
CA THR A 85 -4.68 18.44 9.02
C THR A 85 -4.13 19.84 9.19
N THR A 86 -4.59 20.50 10.25
CA THR A 86 -3.91 21.68 10.79
C THR A 86 -2.86 21.24 11.80
N SER A 87 -1.66 21.80 11.72
CA SER A 87 -0.56 21.45 12.63
C SER A 87 0.32 22.67 12.90
N PRO A 88 1.14 22.69 13.97
CA PRO A 88 2.07 23.78 14.23
C PRO A 88 2.97 24.04 13.02
N PHE A 89 3.15 25.31 12.64
CA PHE A 89 3.89 25.68 11.44
C PHE A 89 5.39 25.33 11.57
N GLU A 90 5.96 24.69 10.56
CA GLU A 90 7.37 24.30 10.49
C GLU A 90 8.09 25.11 9.40
N GLU A 91 9.02 25.97 9.83
CA GLU A 91 9.79 26.81 8.93
C GLU A 91 10.68 25.98 8.00
N GLY A 92 10.65 26.28 6.70
CA GLY A 92 11.40 25.56 5.67
C GLY A 92 10.75 24.25 5.19
N VAL A 93 9.70 23.77 5.85
CA VAL A 93 8.92 22.59 5.44
C VAL A 93 7.55 23.01 4.90
N ASP A 94 6.85 23.87 5.63
CA ASP A 94 5.52 24.33 5.23
C ASP A 94 5.58 25.50 4.25
N PRO A 95 4.63 25.57 3.31
CA PRO A 95 4.42 26.75 2.49
C PRO A 95 3.95 27.95 3.32
N GLU A 96 4.62 29.10 3.18
CA GLU A 96 4.28 30.34 3.91
C GLU A 96 2.86 30.85 3.61
N ASP A 97 2.29 30.55 2.43
CA ASP A 97 0.91 30.91 2.06
C ASP A 97 -0.15 30.14 2.87
N LYS A 98 0.24 29.05 3.55
CA LYS A 98 -0.64 28.24 4.40
C LYS A 98 -0.54 28.58 5.89
N LYS A 99 0.33 29.52 6.25
CA LYS A 99 0.59 29.97 7.63
C LYS A 99 -0.53 30.85 8.16
N PHE A 100 -0.92 30.66 9.41
CA PHE A 100 -1.85 31.54 10.13
C PHE A 100 -1.62 31.46 11.65
N ILE A 101 -2.20 32.38 12.41
CA ILE A 101 -2.18 32.38 13.87
C ILE A 101 -3.58 31.95 14.36
N ASN A 102 -3.66 30.99 15.29
CA ASN A 102 -4.94 30.57 15.89
C ASN A 102 -5.36 31.51 17.04
N ASP A 103 -6.53 31.26 17.63
CA ASP A 103 -7.10 32.09 18.70
C ASP A 103 -6.25 32.07 19.99
N ASP A 104 -5.43 31.04 20.18
CA ASP A 104 -4.52 30.89 21.31
C ASP A 104 -3.16 31.59 21.09
N GLY A 105 -2.93 32.15 19.89
CA GLY A 105 -1.70 32.86 19.53
C GLY A 105 -0.59 31.99 18.93
N ASP A 106 -0.86 30.70 18.68
CA ASP A 106 0.07 29.76 18.08
C ASP A 106 0.13 29.90 16.55
N VAL A 107 1.33 29.74 15.99
CA VAL A 107 1.56 29.76 14.54
C VAL A 107 1.31 28.37 13.96
N MET A 108 0.34 28.27 13.05
CA MET A 108 -0.21 27.03 12.52
C MET A 108 -0.13 26.99 10.98
N CYS A 109 -0.17 25.80 10.41
CA CYS A 109 -0.22 25.52 8.97
C CYS A 109 -1.55 24.86 8.61
N ARG A 110 -2.26 25.38 7.60
CA ARG A 110 -3.51 24.78 7.09
C ARG A 110 -3.23 23.71 6.05
N GLY A 111 -3.89 22.55 6.21
CA GLY A 111 -3.91 21.51 5.19
C GLY A 111 -2.55 20.88 4.94
N ARG A 112 -1.80 20.64 6.02
CA ARG A 112 -0.61 19.78 5.99
C ARG A 112 -1.07 18.34 5.75
N PHE A 113 -0.39 17.63 4.87
CA PHE A 113 -0.69 16.23 4.60
C PHE A 113 -0.10 15.34 5.69
N LYS A 114 -0.96 14.77 6.54
CA LYS A 114 -0.59 13.78 7.53
C LYS A 114 -0.77 12.38 6.95
N LYS A 115 0.33 11.67 6.75
CA LYS A 115 0.35 10.29 6.27
C LYS A 115 -0.25 9.36 7.32
N LEU A 116 -1.18 8.51 6.90
CA LEU A 116 -1.77 7.44 7.71
C LEU A 116 -1.14 6.08 7.33
N VAL A 117 -0.96 5.84 6.04
CA VAL A 117 -0.27 4.67 5.50
C VAL A 117 0.55 5.09 4.29
N GLU A 118 1.75 4.55 4.16
CA GLU A 118 2.66 4.86 3.05
C GLU A 118 2.56 3.85 1.90
N ILE A 119 2.82 4.32 0.68
CA ILE A 119 2.99 3.43 -0.46
C ILE A 119 4.10 2.40 -0.17
N GLY A 120 3.81 1.13 -0.44
CA GLY A 120 4.71 0.02 -0.16
C GLY A 120 4.71 -0.46 1.29
N GLN A 121 3.95 0.16 2.20
CA GLN A 121 3.78 -0.31 3.57
C GLN A 121 2.96 -1.60 3.59
N ASN A 122 3.42 -2.59 4.35
CA ASN A 122 2.69 -3.83 4.58
C ASN A 122 1.73 -3.65 5.76
N ILE A 123 0.44 -3.86 5.52
CA ILE A 123 -0.63 -3.87 6.52
C ILE A 123 -0.94 -5.31 6.88
N PHE A 124 -0.71 -5.70 8.13
CA PHE A 124 -1.02 -7.05 8.62
C PHE A 124 -2.43 -7.07 9.23
N LYS A 125 -3.24 -8.07 8.83
CA LYS A 125 -4.71 -8.05 9.03
C LYS A 125 -5.19 -8.22 10.50
N PHE A 126 -4.30 -8.15 11.48
CA PHE A 126 -4.61 -8.31 12.91
C PHE A 126 -3.75 -7.41 13.83
N GLU A 127 -2.99 -6.48 13.26
CA GLU A 127 -2.30 -5.48 14.08
C GLU A 127 -3.29 -4.41 14.54
N LYS A 128 -3.15 -3.97 15.79
CA LYS A 128 -3.91 -2.83 16.29
C LYS A 128 -3.52 -1.62 15.44
N PHE A 129 -4.52 -0.98 14.83
CA PHE A 129 -4.31 0.30 14.17
C PHE A 129 -3.76 1.31 15.18
N GLU A 130 -2.80 2.12 14.75
CA GLU A 130 -2.37 3.27 15.55
C GLU A 130 -3.53 4.25 15.65
N GLU A 131 -3.96 4.54 16.88
CA GLU A 131 -4.96 5.57 17.12
C GLU A 131 -4.37 6.93 16.74
N GLN A 132 -5.04 7.62 15.81
CA GLN A 132 -4.68 8.96 15.40
C GLN A 132 -5.64 9.95 16.05
N ILE A 133 -5.13 10.70 17.03
CA ILE A 133 -5.90 11.73 17.72
C ILE A 133 -5.81 13.03 16.91
N ILE A 134 -6.97 13.65 16.67
CA ILE A 134 -7.10 14.97 16.07
C ILE A 134 -7.79 15.85 17.10
N SER A 135 -7.12 16.93 17.50
CA SER A 135 -7.66 17.88 18.47
C SER A 135 -8.21 19.12 17.77
N PRO A 136 -9.17 19.83 18.39
CA PRO A 136 -9.61 21.14 17.93
C PRO A 136 -8.43 22.11 17.82
N VAL A 137 -8.49 23.00 16.84
CA VAL A 137 -7.50 24.06 16.58
C VAL A 137 -7.76 25.30 17.43
N SER A 138 -9.02 25.50 17.84
CA SER A 138 -9.43 26.53 18.78
C SER A 138 -10.48 26.01 19.75
N SER A 139 -10.62 26.70 20.89
CA SER A 139 -11.59 26.37 21.94
C SER A 139 -13.05 26.51 21.50
N GLU A 140 -13.33 27.34 20.50
CA GLU A 140 -14.68 27.56 19.97
C GLU A 140 -15.09 26.54 18.89
N GLN A 141 -14.15 25.76 18.36
CA GLN A 141 -14.39 24.83 17.25
C GLN A 141 -15.40 23.73 17.62
N GLN A 142 -16.58 23.75 16.97
CA GLN A 142 -17.67 22.79 17.20
C GLN A 142 -17.69 21.61 16.21
N SER A 143 -16.88 21.66 15.15
CA SER A 143 -16.86 20.63 14.12
C SER A 143 -15.44 20.40 13.57
N VAL A 144 -15.20 19.18 13.07
CA VAL A 144 -13.94 18.80 12.42
C VAL A 144 -14.27 18.24 11.05
N ALA A 145 -13.70 18.82 10.00
CA ALA A 145 -13.76 18.27 8.66
C ALA A 145 -12.53 17.37 8.43
N ILE A 146 -12.76 16.08 8.19
CA ILE A 146 -11.69 15.13 7.85
C ILE A 146 -11.70 14.93 6.34
N GLN A 147 -10.68 15.47 5.67
CA GLN A 147 -10.48 15.26 4.24
C GLN A 147 -9.45 14.16 4.02
N PHE A 148 -9.89 13.03 3.46
CA PHE A 148 -8.99 11.96 3.04
C PHE A 148 -8.33 12.31 1.70
N LEU A 149 -7.03 12.08 1.63
CA LEU A 149 -6.20 12.38 0.47
C LEU A 149 -5.40 11.12 0.10
N ILE A 150 -5.24 10.90 -1.21
CA ILE A 150 -4.47 9.80 -1.80
C ILE A 150 -3.39 10.44 -2.67
N HIS A 151 -2.13 10.11 -2.41
CA HIS A 151 -0.96 10.52 -3.19
C HIS A 151 -0.21 9.31 -3.74
#